data_AF-A0A4R4J5C9-F1
#
_entry.id   AF-A0A4R4J5C9-F1
#
_cell.length_a   1.000
_cell.length_b   1.000
_cell.length_c   1.000
_cell.angle_alpha   90.00
_cell.angle_beta   90.00
_cell.angle_gamma   90.00
#
_symmetry.space_group_name_H-M   'P 1'
#
loop_
_entity.id
_entity.type
_entity.pdbx_description
1 polymer ?
#
loop_
_entity_poly.entity_id
_entity_poly.type
_entity_poly.pdbx_seq_one_letter_code
_entity_poly.pdbx_strand_id
1 'polypeptide(L)'
;MGFFAIDQIAKIGLSSLQVIYYFEKLFTTDKRAIIFYSSNRYLLTNELMQCKNGKVKLYESPHPDIAMLQDINFEKKLYLSLGLVNKDSWAAIIANFGSDENLIVGPGFFDKDSNNLEEGFAIFDKGYGRISPDGKYVSPNGLYCEDNYTSSTPGVWDIENKKRVTFPYEWGDLGRITNLDEISEKCKKLFYGEATLEELRGNLNDAIYIQSKGLKDKNVVVENINDSKIIIPLKKGSYSAYANTQINYIDDRGYLAIFQKLPSKPREFKGKCGGDAETWLYIYELLNNKDKEINKILVGSCNEAFSMKSLNNNIEDYSSFLWNKSRFVINWHFKRDKKGKQVNHTNYFIRKGLLTKEDIFEGNGMK
;
A
#
# COMPACT_ATOMS: atom_id res chain seq x y z
N MET A 1 15.07 -21.70 -22.93
CA MET A 1 15.52 -22.40 -21.70
C MET A 1 14.40 -22.83 -20.77
N GLY A 2 13.27 -22.09 -20.66
CA GLY A 2 12.13 -22.50 -19.81
C GLY A 2 11.48 -23.85 -20.18
N PHE A 3 11.40 -24.18 -21.48
CA PHE A 3 10.80 -25.44 -21.95
C PHE A 3 11.53 -26.72 -21.49
N PHE A 4 12.85 -26.66 -21.25
CA PHE A 4 13.61 -27.86 -20.86
C PHE A 4 13.50 -28.20 -19.36
N ALA A 5 13.28 -27.20 -18.50
CA ALA A 5 13.02 -27.44 -17.07
C ALA A 5 11.62 -28.03 -16.86
N ILE A 6 10.63 -27.58 -17.66
CA ILE A 6 9.27 -28.14 -17.69
C ILE A 6 9.29 -29.63 -18.07
N ASP A 7 10.16 -30.02 -19.00
CA ASP A 7 10.25 -31.41 -19.49
C ASP A 7 10.84 -32.37 -18.43
N GLN A 8 11.73 -31.89 -17.56
CA GLN A 8 12.20 -32.67 -16.41
C GLN A 8 11.17 -32.74 -15.27
N ILE A 9 10.34 -31.70 -15.09
CA ILE A 9 9.25 -31.68 -14.11
C ILE A 9 8.09 -32.58 -14.57
N ALA A 10 7.83 -32.66 -15.88
CA ALA A 10 6.86 -33.59 -16.46
C ALA A 10 7.22 -35.06 -16.20
N LYS A 11 8.52 -35.40 -16.11
CA LYS A 11 8.99 -36.74 -15.69
C LYS A 11 8.67 -37.09 -14.23
N ILE A 12 8.27 -36.11 -13.41
CA ILE A 12 7.84 -36.28 -12.01
C ILE A 12 6.30 -36.42 -11.92
N GLY A 13 5.59 -36.52 -13.06
CA GLY A 13 4.15 -36.85 -13.10
C GLY A 13 3.18 -35.68 -12.92
N LEU A 14 3.64 -34.44 -13.11
CA LEU A 14 2.89 -33.22 -12.85
C LEU A 14 2.60 -32.45 -14.14
N SER A 15 1.77 -33.02 -15.02
CA SER A 15 1.53 -32.54 -16.40
C SER A 15 0.19 -31.83 -16.60
N SER A 16 -0.19 -30.89 -15.72
CA SER A 16 -1.34 -30.00 -16.00
C SER A 16 -0.89 -28.55 -16.17
N LEU A 17 -1.58 -27.80 -17.05
CA LEU A 17 -1.33 -26.37 -17.29
C LEU A 17 -1.35 -25.52 -16.01
N GLN A 18 -2.20 -25.89 -15.05
CA GLN A 18 -2.20 -25.27 -13.72
C GLN A 18 -0.88 -25.52 -12.99
N VAL A 19 -0.34 -26.74 -13.03
CA VAL A 19 0.93 -27.05 -12.36
C VAL A 19 2.10 -26.30 -13.00
N ILE A 20 2.15 -26.16 -14.33
CA ILE A 20 3.18 -25.38 -15.03
C ILE A 20 3.16 -23.90 -14.59
N TYR A 21 1.97 -23.29 -14.54
CA TYR A 21 1.81 -21.91 -14.05
C TYR A 21 2.21 -21.75 -12.58
N TYR A 22 1.98 -22.77 -11.75
CA TYR A 22 2.46 -22.78 -10.36
C TYR A 22 3.98 -22.88 -10.25
N PHE A 23 4.63 -23.62 -11.15
CA PHE A 23 6.09 -23.77 -11.14
C PHE A 23 6.82 -22.51 -11.57
N GLU A 24 6.34 -21.77 -12.58
CA GLU A 24 6.98 -20.51 -13.00
C GLU A 24 7.07 -19.50 -11.84
N LYS A 25 6.10 -19.52 -10.91
CA LYS A 25 6.09 -18.62 -9.77
C LYS A 25 7.09 -18.99 -8.66
N LEU A 26 7.67 -20.19 -8.70
CA LEU A 26 8.70 -20.64 -7.77
C LEU A 26 10.12 -20.27 -8.23
N PHE A 27 10.29 -19.88 -9.49
CA PHE A 27 11.59 -19.42 -9.96
C PHE A 27 11.88 -18.03 -9.43
N THR A 28 13.15 -17.78 -9.14
CA THR A 28 13.65 -16.42 -9.01
C THR A 28 13.42 -15.66 -10.31
N THR A 29 13.30 -14.33 -10.24
CA THR A 29 13.04 -13.51 -11.43
C THR A 29 14.15 -13.68 -12.48
N ASP A 30 15.39 -13.88 -12.04
CA ASP A 30 16.55 -14.17 -12.89
C ASP A 30 16.65 -15.65 -13.36
N LYS A 31 15.71 -16.50 -12.93
CA LYS A 31 15.57 -17.93 -13.27
C LYS A 31 16.75 -18.80 -12.86
N ARG A 32 17.60 -18.34 -11.93
CA ARG A 32 18.78 -19.08 -11.45
C ARG A 32 18.49 -20.02 -10.28
N ALA A 33 17.39 -19.80 -9.57
CA ALA A 33 16.97 -20.68 -8.49
C ALA A 33 15.47 -20.96 -8.49
N ILE A 34 15.09 -22.03 -7.80
CA ILE A 34 13.72 -22.36 -7.41
C ILE A 34 13.64 -22.18 -5.90
N ILE A 35 12.76 -21.30 -5.43
CA ILE A 35 12.52 -21.02 -4.01
C ILE A 35 11.35 -21.88 -3.55
N PHE A 36 11.50 -22.52 -2.38
CA PHE A 36 10.38 -23.23 -1.76
C PHE A 36 9.52 -22.25 -0.99
N TYR A 37 8.24 -22.18 -1.37
CA TYR A 37 7.25 -21.32 -0.73
C TYR A 37 7.21 -21.54 0.80
N SER A 38 7.05 -20.45 1.55
CA SER A 38 7.02 -20.47 3.02
C SER A 38 8.30 -21.05 3.66
N SER A 39 9.45 -20.91 3.00
CA SER A 39 10.74 -21.34 3.54
C SER A 39 11.83 -20.30 3.27
N ASN A 40 13.00 -20.52 3.87
CA ASN A 40 14.22 -19.79 3.57
C ASN A 40 15.16 -20.57 2.62
N ARG A 41 14.64 -21.53 1.85
CA ARG A 41 15.48 -22.48 1.09
C ARG A 41 15.24 -22.40 -0.41
N TYR A 42 16.28 -22.72 -1.16
CA TYR A 42 16.22 -22.74 -2.62
C TYR A 42 17.11 -23.83 -3.24
N LEU A 43 16.82 -24.19 -4.48
CA LEU A 43 17.66 -25.03 -5.34
C LEU A 43 18.21 -24.19 -6.48
N LEU A 44 19.45 -24.43 -6.87
CA LEU A 44 20.00 -23.84 -8.09
C LEU A 44 19.51 -24.60 -9.32
N THR A 45 19.07 -23.87 -10.34
CA THR A 45 18.48 -24.48 -11.55
C THR A 45 19.52 -25.23 -12.37
N ASN A 46 20.77 -24.75 -12.43
CA ASN A 46 21.86 -25.44 -13.11
C ASN A 46 22.19 -26.81 -12.47
N GLU A 47 22.21 -26.90 -11.14
CA GLU A 47 22.43 -28.16 -10.41
C GLU A 47 21.29 -29.14 -10.63
N LEU A 48 20.05 -28.65 -10.62
CA LEU A 48 18.88 -29.48 -10.89
C LEU A 48 18.95 -30.07 -12.31
N MET A 49 19.30 -29.27 -13.31
CA MET A 49 19.40 -29.73 -14.71
C MET A 49 20.55 -30.72 -14.94
N GLN A 50 21.60 -30.67 -14.11
CA GLN A 50 22.76 -31.56 -14.19
C GLN A 50 22.65 -32.79 -13.28
N CYS A 51 21.56 -32.93 -12.53
CA CYS A 51 21.37 -34.01 -11.58
C CYS A 51 21.25 -35.37 -12.27
N LYS A 52 22.26 -36.23 -12.09
CA LYS A 52 22.28 -37.61 -12.64
C LYS A 52 21.93 -38.69 -11.62
N ASN A 53 22.12 -38.42 -10.32
CA ASN A 53 22.00 -39.41 -9.24
C ASN A 53 20.87 -39.10 -8.24
N GLY A 54 19.91 -38.24 -8.60
CA GLY A 54 18.76 -37.90 -7.76
C GLY A 54 19.08 -37.09 -6.49
N LYS A 55 20.28 -36.52 -6.39
CA LYS A 55 20.68 -35.65 -5.26
C LYS A 55 21.00 -34.25 -5.79
N VAL A 56 20.33 -33.24 -5.24
CA VAL A 56 20.59 -31.82 -5.49
C VAL A 56 20.80 -31.15 -4.14
N LYS A 57 21.73 -30.19 -4.06
CA LYS A 57 21.99 -29.49 -2.81
C LYS A 57 20.88 -28.48 -2.54
N LEU A 58 20.34 -28.53 -1.33
CA LEU A 58 19.42 -27.54 -0.82
C LEU A 58 20.23 -26.41 -0.17
N TYR A 59 20.04 -25.21 -0.67
CA TYR A 59 20.69 -24.01 -0.14
C TYR A 59 19.75 -23.30 0.82
N GLU A 60 20.33 -22.63 1.81
CA GLU A 60 19.63 -21.72 2.70
C GLU A 60 19.84 -20.29 2.22
N SER A 61 18.91 -19.41 2.59
CA SER A 61 18.90 -18.01 2.21
C SER A 61 20.24 -17.35 2.54
N PRO A 62 20.68 -16.33 1.76
CA PRO A 62 21.90 -15.57 2.04
C PRO A 62 21.94 -14.88 3.42
N HIS A 63 20.85 -14.95 4.21
CA HIS A 63 20.79 -14.52 5.61
C HIS A 63 20.02 -15.54 6.47
N PRO A 64 20.55 -15.94 7.66
CA PRO A 64 20.03 -17.06 8.47
C PRO A 64 18.67 -16.79 9.15
N ASP A 65 18.35 -15.53 9.50
CA ASP A 65 17.15 -15.18 10.28
C ASP A 65 15.89 -14.88 9.44
N ILE A 66 15.92 -15.24 8.15
CA ILE A 66 14.79 -14.98 7.24
C ILE A 66 13.67 -16.01 7.44
N ALA A 67 12.46 -15.55 7.74
CA ALA A 67 11.29 -16.40 7.90
C ALA A 67 10.75 -16.92 6.55
N MET A 68 10.69 -16.06 5.52
CA MET A 68 10.12 -16.43 4.22
C MET A 68 10.81 -15.73 3.05
N LEU A 69 11.68 -16.47 2.35
CA LEU A 69 12.36 -16.00 1.15
C LEU A 69 11.35 -15.85 -0.01
N GLN A 70 11.43 -14.76 -0.75
CA GLN A 70 10.52 -14.41 -1.85
C GLN A 70 11.21 -14.45 -3.20
N ASP A 71 12.37 -13.81 -3.29
CA ASP A 71 13.15 -13.73 -4.52
C ASP A 71 14.64 -13.51 -4.23
N ILE A 72 15.48 -13.87 -5.19
CA ILE A 72 16.92 -13.64 -5.18
C ILE A 72 17.32 -13.14 -6.57
N ASN A 73 18.02 -12.01 -6.63
CA ASN A 73 18.75 -11.60 -7.82
C ASN A 73 20.24 -11.87 -7.59
N PHE A 74 20.75 -12.96 -8.16
CA PHE A 74 22.13 -13.40 -7.91
C PHE A 74 23.18 -12.49 -8.54
N GLU A 75 22.84 -11.86 -9.66
CA GLU A 75 23.77 -10.95 -10.35
C GLU A 75 23.97 -9.67 -9.56
N LYS A 76 22.87 -9.10 -9.04
CA LYS A 76 22.89 -7.89 -8.23
C LYS A 76 23.16 -8.16 -6.75
N LYS A 77 23.25 -9.44 -6.35
CA LYS A 77 23.45 -9.90 -4.97
C LYS A 77 22.39 -9.35 -4.00
N LEU A 78 21.15 -9.29 -4.48
CA LEU A 78 19.99 -8.83 -3.72
C LEU A 78 19.11 -10.01 -3.34
N TYR A 79 18.52 -9.97 -2.15
CA TYR A 79 17.47 -10.89 -1.75
C TYR A 79 16.25 -10.11 -1.24
N LEU A 80 15.08 -10.69 -1.46
CA LEU A 80 13.81 -10.20 -0.93
C LEU A 80 13.21 -11.28 -0.04
N SER A 81 12.79 -10.88 1.15
CA SER A 81 12.14 -11.76 2.10
C SER A 81 11.05 -11.07 2.89
N LEU A 82 10.15 -11.85 3.49
CA LEU A 82 9.10 -11.35 4.37
C LEU A 82 9.33 -11.82 5.80
N GLY A 83 9.31 -10.87 6.73
CA GLY A 83 9.26 -11.10 8.18
C GLY A 83 7.82 -11.03 8.69
N LEU A 84 7.47 -11.87 9.66
CA LEU A 84 6.16 -11.85 10.29
C LEU A 84 6.11 -10.72 11.33
N VAL A 85 5.23 -9.75 11.13
CA VAL A 85 4.99 -8.65 12.08
C VAL A 85 3.95 -9.06 13.12
N ASN A 86 2.85 -9.65 12.67
CA ASN A 86 1.80 -10.24 13.51
C ASN A 86 1.08 -11.37 12.75
N LYS A 87 0.07 -11.99 13.38
CA LYS A 87 -0.61 -13.21 12.88
C LYS A 87 -0.90 -13.23 11.38
N ASP A 88 -1.32 -12.09 10.80
CA ASP A 88 -1.73 -11.98 9.40
C ASP A 88 -1.10 -10.75 8.71
N SER A 89 0.10 -10.34 9.15
CA SER A 89 0.77 -9.13 8.66
C SER A 89 2.28 -9.35 8.54
N TRP A 90 2.82 -8.92 7.40
CA TRP A 90 4.21 -9.15 7.00
C TRP A 90 4.91 -7.84 6.62
N ALA A 91 6.21 -7.78 6.85
CA ALA A 91 7.07 -6.69 6.41
C ALA A 91 8.17 -7.23 5.49
N ALA A 92 8.51 -6.48 4.46
CA ALA A 92 9.49 -6.84 3.46
C ALA A 92 10.90 -6.40 3.86
N ILE A 93 11.87 -7.26 3.58
CA ILE A 93 13.30 -6.98 3.71
C ILE A 93 13.90 -7.17 2.33
N ILE A 94 14.40 -6.09 1.74
CA ILE A 94 15.19 -6.07 0.51
C ILE A 94 16.62 -5.66 0.88
N ALA A 95 17.57 -6.57 0.77
CA ALA A 95 18.93 -6.33 1.23
C ALA A 95 19.98 -7.02 0.37
N ASN A 96 21.23 -6.61 0.56
CA ASN A 96 22.39 -7.24 -0.07
C ASN A 96 22.73 -8.56 0.64
N PHE A 97 23.37 -9.48 -0.08
CA PHE A 97 23.84 -10.74 0.52
C PHE A 97 24.76 -10.48 1.72
N GLY A 98 24.48 -11.17 2.83
CA GLY A 98 25.25 -11.04 4.07
C GLY A 98 24.94 -9.82 4.94
N SER A 99 23.93 -9.02 4.59
CA SER A 99 23.43 -7.91 5.41
C SER A 99 21.94 -8.10 5.71
N ASP A 100 21.50 -7.68 6.90
CA ASP A 100 20.09 -7.52 7.25
C ASP A 100 19.61 -6.06 7.18
N GLU A 101 20.48 -5.14 6.76
CA GLU A 101 20.11 -3.74 6.56
C GLU A 101 19.18 -3.61 5.35
N ASN A 102 17.96 -3.17 5.61
CA ASN A 102 16.96 -2.98 4.59
C ASN A 102 17.31 -1.77 3.72
N LEU A 103 17.34 -1.95 2.40
CA LEU A 103 17.69 -0.89 1.44
C LEU A 103 16.59 0.16 1.33
N ILE A 104 15.35 -0.25 1.58
CA ILE A 104 14.17 0.62 1.63
C ILE A 104 13.62 0.60 3.05
N VAL A 105 13.36 1.79 3.59
CA VAL A 105 12.61 1.99 4.82
C VAL A 105 11.34 2.73 4.44
N GLY A 106 10.18 2.15 4.73
CA GLY A 106 8.89 2.67 4.31
C GLY A 106 7.77 1.68 4.65
N PRO A 107 6.50 2.04 4.47
CA PRO A 107 5.43 1.12 4.86
C PRO A 107 5.43 -0.16 4.02
N GLY A 108 5.17 -1.27 4.70
CA GLY A 108 5.36 -2.61 4.18
C GLY A 108 6.81 -3.10 4.15
N PHE A 109 7.79 -2.31 4.61
CA PHE A 109 9.18 -2.72 4.78
C PHE A 109 9.59 -2.74 6.26
N PHE A 110 10.45 -3.69 6.61
CA PHE A 110 10.99 -3.87 7.96
C PHE A 110 11.92 -2.71 8.32
N ASP A 111 11.82 -2.22 9.55
CA ASP A 111 12.64 -1.14 10.10
C ASP A 111 13.19 -1.55 11.46
N LYS A 112 14.47 -1.95 11.48
CA LYS A 112 15.16 -2.45 12.67
C LYS A 112 15.30 -1.41 13.77
N ASP A 113 15.31 -0.12 13.41
CA ASP A 113 15.47 1.00 14.34
C ASP A 113 14.13 1.50 14.89
N SER A 114 13.01 1.02 14.33
CA SER A 114 11.67 1.37 14.78
C SER A 114 11.33 0.66 16.09
N ASN A 115 11.13 1.45 17.15
CA ASN A 115 10.54 0.99 18.41
C ASN A 115 9.02 0.73 18.34
N ASN A 116 8.40 0.88 17.15
CA ASN A 116 6.96 0.76 16.93
C ASN A 116 6.65 -0.47 16.05
N LEU A 117 5.47 -1.06 16.27
CA LEU A 117 4.93 -2.15 15.45
C LEU A 117 4.87 -1.69 13.99
N GLU A 118 5.66 -2.35 13.15
CA GLU A 118 5.81 -2.06 11.73
C GLU A 118 4.46 -2.09 10.99
N GLU A 119 4.29 -1.22 9.99
CA GLU A 119 3.12 -1.27 9.11
C GLU A 119 3.29 -2.38 8.08
N GLY A 120 3.04 -3.61 8.52
CA GLY A 120 3.04 -4.77 7.65
C GLY A 120 1.80 -4.80 6.75
N PHE A 121 1.89 -5.54 5.65
CA PHE A 121 0.82 -5.76 4.68
C PHE A 121 0.26 -7.18 4.81
N ALA A 122 -0.95 -7.40 4.31
CA ALA A 122 -1.48 -8.75 4.13
C ALA A 122 -1.00 -9.34 2.80
N ILE A 123 -0.61 -10.62 2.80
CA ILE A 123 -0.23 -11.32 1.58
C ILE A 123 -1.48 -11.67 0.78
N PHE A 124 -1.58 -11.18 -0.46
CA PHE A 124 -2.63 -11.53 -1.41
C PHE A 124 -2.06 -12.43 -2.52
N ASP A 125 -2.91 -13.21 -3.19
CA ASP A 125 -2.54 -14.08 -4.33
C ASP A 125 -1.26 -14.91 -4.11
N LYS A 126 -1.08 -15.41 -2.87
CA LYS A 126 0.04 -16.24 -2.42
C LYS A 126 1.40 -15.51 -2.38
N GLY A 127 1.45 -14.18 -2.33
CA GLY A 127 2.64 -13.42 -1.92
C GLY A 127 3.86 -13.77 -2.75
N TYR A 128 3.88 -13.32 -4.00
CA TYR A 128 5.06 -13.46 -4.84
C TYR A 128 5.80 -12.12 -4.85
N GLY A 129 6.60 -11.92 -3.81
CA GLY A 129 7.60 -10.87 -3.83
C GLY A 129 8.56 -11.09 -5.00
N ARG A 130 8.95 -10.02 -5.66
CA ARG A 130 9.85 -10.06 -6.83
C ARG A 130 10.88 -8.94 -6.76
N ILE A 131 12.07 -9.23 -7.26
CA ILE A 131 13.10 -8.24 -7.61
C ILE A 131 13.20 -8.24 -9.13
N SER A 132 13.15 -7.06 -9.73
CA SER A 132 13.34 -6.88 -11.17
C SER A 132 14.64 -7.52 -11.67
N PRO A 133 14.70 -7.98 -12.95
CA PRO A 133 15.90 -8.60 -13.51
C PRO A 133 17.15 -7.71 -13.42
N ASP A 134 16.99 -6.41 -13.64
CA ASP A 134 18.08 -5.42 -13.56
C ASP A 134 18.40 -5.00 -12.12
N GLY A 135 17.59 -5.42 -11.15
CA GLY A 135 17.71 -5.08 -9.73
C GLY A 135 17.37 -3.62 -9.41
N LYS A 136 16.71 -2.89 -10.31
CA LYS A 136 16.33 -1.50 -10.10
C LYS A 136 15.06 -1.37 -9.26
N TYR A 137 14.12 -2.29 -9.45
CA TYR A 137 12.83 -2.29 -8.78
C TYR A 137 12.61 -3.52 -7.89
N VAL A 138 11.80 -3.36 -6.84
CA VAL A 138 11.31 -4.44 -5.97
C VAL A 138 9.80 -4.34 -5.78
N SER A 139 9.13 -5.48 -5.70
CA SER A 139 7.69 -5.56 -5.46
C SER A 139 7.40 -6.63 -4.42
N PRO A 140 7.21 -6.29 -3.14
CA PRO A 140 7.09 -7.31 -2.10
C PRO A 140 5.80 -8.13 -2.09
N ASN A 141 4.74 -7.66 -2.75
CA ASN A 141 3.43 -8.31 -2.73
C ASN A 141 2.66 -8.03 -4.02
N GLY A 142 3.09 -8.66 -5.13
CA GLY A 142 2.46 -8.44 -6.44
C GLY A 142 2.84 -7.10 -7.08
N LEU A 143 2.68 -6.99 -8.40
CA LEU A 143 3.07 -5.84 -9.21
C LEU A 143 1.94 -4.81 -9.26
N TYR A 144 1.94 -3.92 -8.29
CA TYR A 144 0.94 -2.88 -8.15
C TYR A 144 1.60 -1.50 -8.19
N CYS A 145 1.18 -0.66 -9.14
CA CYS A 145 1.71 0.69 -9.37
C CYS A 145 0.60 1.74 -9.40
N GLU A 146 -0.54 1.45 -8.80
CA GLU A 146 -1.62 2.41 -8.69
C GLU A 146 -1.27 3.53 -7.70
N ASP A 147 -1.77 4.75 -7.96
CA ASP A 147 -1.53 5.93 -7.10
C ASP A 147 -2.36 5.92 -5.79
N ASN A 148 -3.22 4.93 -5.57
CA ASN A 148 -3.83 4.72 -4.26
C ASN A 148 -2.91 3.92 -3.34
N TYR A 149 -2.53 4.51 -2.22
CA TYR A 149 -1.65 3.87 -1.26
C TYR A 149 -2.25 2.58 -0.66
N THR A 150 -3.56 2.58 -0.38
CA THR A 150 -4.22 1.55 0.44
C THR A 150 -4.35 0.21 -0.28
N SER A 151 -4.55 0.24 -1.60
CA SER A 151 -4.79 -0.94 -2.45
C SER A 151 -3.56 -1.69 -2.89
N SER A 152 -2.43 -1.02 -2.83
CA SER A 152 -1.21 -1.48 -3.48
C SER A 152 -0.01 -1.27 -2.56
N THR A 153 -0.21 -1.32 -1.25
CA THR A 153 0.89 -1.40 -0.29
C THR A 153 1.41 -2.85 -0.23
N PRO A 154 2.74 -3.07 -0.33
CA PRO A 154 3.78 -2.07 -0.55
C PRO A 154 3.91 -1.62 -2.01
N GLY A 155 3.54 -2.45 -2.99
CA GLY A 155 3.58 -2.10 -4.41
C GLY A 155 5.00 -2.14 -4.98
N VAL A 156 5.21 -1.51 -6.13
CA VAL A 156 6.52 -1.45 -6.79
C VAL A 156 7.32 -0.25 -6.29
N TRP A 157 8.60 -0.48 -5.97
CA TRP A 157 9.54 0.52 -5.50
C TRP A 157 10.78 0.56 -6.37
N ASP A 158 11.31 1.76 -6.59
CA ASP A 158 12.67 1.98 -7.08
C ASP A 158 13.64 1.88 -5.89
N ILE A 159 14.56 0.91 -5.97
CA ILE A 159 15.49 0.57 -4.89
C ILE A 159 16.53 1.66 -4.68
N GLU A 160 17.03 2.26 -5.76
CA GLU A 160 18.08 3.29 -5.72
C GLU A 160 17.53 4.59 -5.12
N ASN A 161 16.38 5.03 -5.62
CA ASN A 161 15.74 6.26 -5.19
C ASN A 161 14.95 6.10 -3.89
N LYS A 162 14.70 4.86 -3.46
CA LYS A 162 13.89 4.51 -2.28
C LYS A 162 12.49 5.11 -2.33
N LYS A 163 11.92 5.19 -3.53
CA LYS A 163 10.62 5.79 -3.82
C LYS A 163 9.69 4.78 -4.44
N ARG A 164 8.40 4.94 -4.19
CA ARG A 164 7.36 4.10 -4.77
C ARG A 164 7.09 4.55 -6.20
N VAL A 165 6.86 3.59 -7.08
CA VAL A 165 6.43 3.83 -8.46
C VAL A 165 4.91 3.94 -8.50
N THR A 166 4.38 4.99 -9.11
CA THR A 166 2.94 5.11 -9.38
C THR A 166 2.61 5.58 -10.79
N PHE A 167 1.43 5.21 -11.27
CA PHE A 167 0.81 5.74 -12.47
C PHE A 167 -0.54 6.38 -12.12
N PRO A 168 -0.89 7.52 -12.75
CA PRO A 168 -2.08 8.28 -12.41
C PRO A 168 -3.37 7.54 -12.80
N TYR A 169 -4.39 7.69 -11.96
CA TYR A 169 -5.72 7.18 -12.26
C TYR A 169 -6.49 8.04 -13.24
N GLU A 170 -7.29 7.35 -14.04
CA GLU A 170 -8.41 7.92 -14.77
C GLU A 170 -9.69 7.43 -14.11
N TRP A 171 -10.47 8.37 -13.60
CA TRP A 171 -11.76 8.09 -12.98
C TRP A 171 -12.87 8.28 -14.00
N GLY A 172 -13.73 7.28 -14.14
CA GLY A 172 -14.95 7.36 -14.91
C GLY A 172 -16.10 8.03 -14.15
N ASP A 173 -17.18 8.33 -14.85
CA ASP A 173 -18.35 9.09 -14.34
C ASP A 173 -19.04 8.44 -13.12
N LEU A 174 -18.84 7.13 -12.92
CA LEU A 174 -19.40 6.35 -11.81
C LEU A 174 -18.45 6.21 -10.61
N GLY A 175 -17.34 6.95 -10.59
CA GLY A 175 -16.35 6.87 -9.51
C GLY A 175 -15.59 5.55 -9.49
N ARG A 176 -15.42 4.92 -10.66
CA ARG A 176 -14.56 3.74 -10.86
C ARG A 176 -13.30 4.15 -11.60
N ILE A 177 -12.18 3.50 -11.29
CA ILE A 177 -10.94 3.68 -12.04
C ILE A 177 -11.09 2.93 -13.37
N THR A 178 -10.99 3.65 -14.48
CA THR A 178 -11.23 3.09 -15.82
C THR A 178 -9.97 2.55 -16.48
N ASN A 179 -8.79 2.93 -15.99
CA ASN A 179 -7.49 2.60 -16.58
C ASN A 179 -6.66 1.61 -15.73
N LEU A 180 -7.27 0.81 -14.85
CA LEU A 180 -6.55 -0.15 -13.99
C LEU A 180 -5.72 -1.15 -14.80
N ASP A 181 -6.30 -1.71 -15.86
CA ASP A 181 -5.61 -2.68 -16.72
C ASP A 181 -4.40 -2.05 -17.42
N GLU A 182 -4.55 -0.80 -17.87
CA GLU A 182 -3.45 -0.04 -18.47
C GLU A 182 -2.32 0.20 -17.45
N ILE A 183 -2.67 0.58 -16.21
CA ILE A 183 -1.70 0.76 -15.12
C ILE A 183 -0.97 -0.55 -14.83
N SER A 184 -1.67 -1.67 -14.76
CA SER A 184 -1.06 -2.99 -14.52
C SER A 184 -0.06 -3.35 -15.62
N GLU A 185 -0.40 -3.11 -16.89
CA GLU A 185 0.48 -3.38 -18.02
C GLU A 185 1.71 -2.45 -18.03
N LYS A 186 1.54 -1.15 -17.74
CA LYS A 186 2.68 -0.23 -17.56
C LYS A 186 3.59 -0.68 -16.42
N CYS A 187 3.02 -1.08 -15.30
CA CYS A 187 3.75 -1.56 -14.12
C CYS A 187 4.62 -2.78 -14.46
N LYS A 188 4.07 -3.77 -15.17
CA LYS A 188 4.81 -4.95 -15.63
C LYS A 188 5.94 -4.58 -16.60
N LYS A 189 5.64 -3.76 -17.61
CA LYS A 189 6.65 -3.32 -18.60
C LYS A 189 7.82 -2.62 -17.93
N LEU A 190 7.54 -1.74 -16.96
CA LEU A 190 8.59 -1.09 -16.18
C LEU A 190 9.41 -2.11 -15.39
N PHE A 191 8.72 -2.97 -14.62
CA PHE A 191 9.37 -3.89 -13.69
C PHE A 191 10.28 -4.91 -14.38
N TYR A 192 9.91 -5.38 -15.58
CA TYR A 192 10.70 -6.33 -16.36
C TYR A 192 11.66 -5.66 -17.36
N GLY A 193 11.76 -4.33 -17.36
CA GLY A 193 12.71 -3.58 -18.19
C GLY A 193 12.31 -3.49 -19.67
N GLU A 194 11.03 -3.64 -20.00
CA GLU A 194 10.51 -3.48 -21.36
C GLU A 194 10.32 -2.01 -21.75
N ALA A 195 10.18 -1.12 -20.76
CA ALA A 195 10.08 0.32 -20.94
C ALA A 195 10.57 1.07 -19.69
N THR A 196 10.95 2.33 -19.87
CA THR A 196 11.37 3.22 -18.79
C THR A 196 10.20 3.93 -18.12
N LEU A 197 10.42 4.46 -16.92
CA LEU A 197 9.39 5.21 -16.18
C LEU A 197 8.95 6.46 -16.95
N GLU A 198 9.88 7.14 -17.62
CA GLU A 198 9.65 8.34 -18.43
C GLU A 198 8.77 8.03 -19.66
N GLU A 199 9.10 6.97 -20.40
CA GLU A 199 8.31 6.52 -21.57
C GLU A 199 6.86 6.17 -21.18
N LEU A 200 6.68 5.59 -20.00
CA LEU A 200 5.37 5.19 -19.48
C LEU A 200 4.63 6.32 -18.74
N ARG A 201 5.26 7.49 -18.57
CA ARG A 201 4.74 8.65 -17.85
C ARG A 201 4.34 8.33 -16.40
N GLY A 202 5.16 7.54 -15.71
CA GLY A 202 5.00 7.24 -14.29
C GLY A 202 5.71 8.24 -13.39
N ASN A 203 5.46 8.15 -12.09
CA ASN A 203 6.04 9.01 -11.07
C ASN A 203 6.81 8.21 -10.01
N LEU A 204 7.80 8.85 -9.40
CA LEU A 204 8.42 8.39 -8.16
C LEU A 204 7.86 9.22 -7.00
N ASN A 205 7.07 8.56 -6.15
CA ASN A 205 6.45 9.18 -5.00
C ASN A 205 7.20 8.80 -3.72
N ASP A 206 7.32 9.75 -2.81
CA ASP A 206 7.84 9.48 -1.47
C ASP A 206 6.92 8.50 -0.72
N ALA A 207 7.54 7.73 0.17
CA ALA A 207 6.85 6.83 1.07
C ALA A 207 5.78 7.60 1.88
N ILE A 208 4.49 7.32 1.66
CA ILE A 208 3.43 7.84 2.51
C ILE A 208 3.39 6.98 3.77
N TYR A 209 4.17 7.36 4.79
CA TYR A 209 4.13 6.72 6.11
C TYR A 209 2.74 6.87 6.73
N ILE A 210 2.02 5.76 6.92
CA ILE A 210 0.72 5.76 7.58
C ILE A 210 0.85 5.43 9.08
N GLN A 211 2.06 5.43 9.69
CA GLN A 211 2.32 5.04 11.09
C GLN A 211 1.09 4.91 12.01
N SER A 212 0.54 3.70 12.06
CA SER A 212 -0.65 3.40 12.85
C SER A 212 -0.43 2.25 13.83
N LYS A 213 0.52 2.40 14.78
CA LYS A 213 0.35 1.90 16.16
C LYS A 213 1.45 2.36 17.12
N GLY A 214 1.02 3.00 18.21
CA GLY A 214 1.87 3.37 19.35
C GLY A 214 2.48 4.75 19.23
N LEU A 215 1.63 5.80 19.20
CA LEU A 215 2.02 7.22 19.14
C LEU A 215 2.95 7.60 20.29
N LYS A 216 4.27 7.49 20.09
CA LYS A 216 5.27 8.12 20.97
C LYS A 216 5.48 9.59 20.60
N ASP A 217 5.35 9.95 19.32
CA ASP A 217 5.51 11.33 18.85
C ASP A 217 4.25 11.80 18.10
N LYS A 218 3.47 12.68 18.73
CA LYS A 218 2.07 13.02 18.38
C LYS A 218 1.94 13.92 17.13
N ASN A 219 2.62 13.63 16.01
CA ASN A 219 2.66 14.51 14.85
C ASN A 219 2.44 13.77 13.52
N VAL A 220 1.85 14.45 12.54
CA VAL A 220 1.87 14.11 11.11
C VAL A 220 2.95 14.97 10.45
N VAL A 221 3.90 14.34 9.77
CA VAL A 221 4.96 15.04 9.03
C VAL A 221 4.61 15.00 7.55
N VAL A 222 4.54 16.18 6.94
CA VAL A 222 4.31 16.35 5.49
C VAL A 222 5.55 16.98 4.90
N GLU A 223 6.17 16.31 3.94
CA GLU A 223 7.32 16.84 3.19
C GLU A 223 6.79 17.54 1.93
N ASN A 224 7.24 18.78 1.70
CA ASN A 224 6.86 19.57 0.54
C ASN A 224 7.91 19.44 -0.57
N ILE A 225 7.56 19.86 -1.78
CA ILE A 225 8.36 19.79 -3.03
C ILE A 225 9.75 20.45 -2.90
N ASN A 226 9.96 21.33 -1.91
CA ASN A 226 11.22 22.04 -1.65
C ASN A 226 11.98 21.54 -0.40
N ASP A 227 11.83 20.26 -0.01
CA ASP A 227 12.44 19.65 1.19
C ASP A 227 12.03 20.31 2.53
N SER A 228 11.05 21.21 2.53
CA SER A 228 10.52 21.81 3.74
C SER A 228 9.51 20.87 4.40
N LYS A 229 9.71 20.58 5.68
CA LYS A 229 8.80 19.74 6.48
C LYS A 229 7.75 20.57 7.19
N ILE A 230 6.48 20.18 7.06
CA ILE A 230 5.36 20.70 7.84
C ILE A 230 5.01 19.65 8.90
N ILE A 231 5.01 20.06 10.16
CA ILE A 231 4.73 19.17 11.29
C ILE A 231 3.37 19.56 11.87
N ILE A 232 2.37 18.69 11.70
CA ILE A 232 1.01 18.92 12.17
C ILE A 232 0.76 18.09 13.43
N PRO A 233 0.60 18.69 14.61
CA PRO A 233 0.37 17.95 15.83
C PRO A 233 -1.03 17.33 15.85
N LEU A 234 -1.09 16.04 16.18
CA LEU A 234 -2.34 15.33 16.44
C LEU A 234 -3.03 15.88 17.69
N LYS A 235 -4.36 15.78 17.73
CA LYS A 235 -5.13 16.24 18.88
C LYS A 235 -4.81 15.38 20.10
N LYS A 236 -4.69 16.05 21.26
CA LYS A 236 -4.42 15.38 22.53
C LYS A 236 -5.51 14.34 22.82
N GLY A 237 -5.07 13.14 23.19
CA GLY A 237 -5.96 12.00 23.47
C GLY A 237 -6.36 11.21 22.22
N SER A 238 -5.75 11.46 21.05
CA SER A 238 -5.94 10.61 19.88
C SER A 238 -5.45 9.18 20.17
N TYR A 239 -6.29 8.21 19.86
CA TYR A 239 -5.98 6.78 19.96
C TYR A 239 -5.29 6.26 18.71
N SER A 240 -5.65 6.80 17.55
CA SER A 240 -5.10 6.47 16.25
C SER A 240 -5.37 7.60 15.28
N ALA A 241 -4.52 7.78 14.28
CA ALA A 241 -4.72 8.72 13.20
C ALA A 241 -4.43 8.06 11.85
N TYR A 242 -4.95 8.65 10.79
CA TYR A 242 -4.64 8.32 9.41
C TYR A 242 -4.54 9.65 8.66
N ALA A 243 -3.51 9.81 7.83
CA ALA A 243 -3.36 10.98 6.97
C ALA A 243 -2.87 10.49 5.60
N ASN A 244 -3.48 10.99 4.51
CA ASN A 244 -2.83 10.94 3.22
C ASN A 244 -1.94 12.18 3.14
N THR A 245 -0.61 12.02 3.21
CA THR A 245 0.37 13.12 3.25
C THR A 245 0.54 13.82 1.90
N GLN A 246 -0.08 13.32 0.83
CA GLN A 246 -0.12 14.01 -0.46
C GLN A 246 -0.85 15.35 -0.33
N ILE A 247 -0.19 16.43 -0.77
CA ILE A 247 -0.77 17.77 -0.78
C ILE A 247 -1.75 17.88 -1.95
N ASN A 248 -3.00 18.20 -1.64
CA ASN A 248 -4.05 18.33 -2.64
C ASN A 248 -4.31 19.80 -2.95
N TYR A 249 -4.19 20.19 -4.22
CA TYR A 249 -4.32 21.59 -4.62
C TYR A 249 -5.73 21.92 -5.10
N ILE A 250 -6.37 22.93 -4.46
CA ILE A 250 -7.63 23.54 -4.89
C ILE A 250 -7.42 25.05 -4.94
N ASP A 251 -7.66 25.66 -6.10
CA ASP A 251 -7.44 27.10 -6.34
C ASP A 251 -6.03 27.57 -5.88
N ASP A 252 -4.99 26.84 -6.30
CA ASP A 252 -3.57 27.08 -5.98
C ASP A 252 -3.20 27.04 -4.48
N ARG A 253 -4.09 26.48 -3.65
CA ARG A 253 -3.85 26.27 -2.22
C ARG A 253 -3.75 24.78 -1.91
N GLY A 254 -2.73 24.41 -1.14
CA GLY A 254 -2.53 23.02 -0.71
C GLY A 254 -3.43 22.67 0.48
N TYR A 255 -4.00 21.48 0.47
CA TYR A 255 -4.85 20.95 1.53
C TYR A 255 -4.46 19.53 1.90
N LEU A 256 -4.74 19.19 3.15
CA LEU A 256 -4.48 17.89 3.75
C LEU A 256 -5.68 17.41 4.57
N ALA A 257 -6.00 16.12 4.49
CA ALA A 257 -7.01 15.47 5.32
C ALA A 257 -6.34 14.55 6.34
N ILE A 258 -6.64 14.75 7.63
CA ILE A 258 -6.19 13.89 8.73
C ILE A 258 -7.40 13.37 9.48
N PHE A 259 -7.58 12.05 9.49
CA PHE A 259 -8.56 11.35 10.29
C PHE A 259 -7.96 10.99 11.65
N GLN A 260 -8.67 11.26 12.74
CA GLN A 260 -8.22 10.94 14.09
C GLN A 260 -9.34 10.32 14.89
N LYS A 261 -9.03 9.19 15.53
CA LYS A 261 -9.90 8.56 16.50
C LYS A 261 -9.65 9.18 17.87
N LEU A 262 -10.67 9.76 18.48
CA LEU A 262 -10.61 10.48 19.75
C LEU A 262 -11.65 9.91 20.73
N PRO A 263 -11.43 10.01 22.06
CA PRO A 263 -12.43 9.63 23.04
C PRO A 263 -13.75 10.37 22.82
N SER A 264 -14.86 9.62 22.85
CA SER A 264 -16.20 10.19 22.84
C SER A 264 -16.40 11.06 24.07
N LYS A 265 -16.97 12.27 23.93
CA LYS A 265 -17.30 13.11 25.09
C LYS A 265 -18.61 12.62 25.72
N PRO A 266 -18.64 12.16 26.98
CA PRO A 266 -19.85 11.59 27.60
C PRO A 266 -21.02 12.57 27.80
N ARG A 267 -20.80 13.88 27.65
CA ARG A 267 -21.77 14.94 28.03
C ARG A 267 -22.27 15.82 26.86
N GLU A 268 -21.84 15.58 25.62
CA GLU A 268 -22.35 16.30 24.44
C GLU A 268 -23.25 15.35 23.62
N PHE A 269 -24.56 15.45 23.84
CA PHE A 269 -25.62 14.50 23.43
C PHE A 269 -25.90 14.36 21.92
N LYS A 270 -24.90 14.50 21.02
CA LYS A 270 -25.14 14.47 19.56
C LYS A 270 -24.82 13.14 18.85
N GLY A 271 -24.22 12.16 19.51
CA GLY A 271 -23.97 10.83 18.92
C GLY A 271 -24.03 9.74 19.97
N LYS A 272 -25.01 8.82 19.90
CA LYS A 272 -25.10 7.65 20.79
C LYS A 272 -25.22 6.35 20.01
N CYS A 273 -24.30 5.44 20.33
CA CYS A 273 -24.24 3.97 20.28
C CYS A 273 -22.85 3.62 20.87
N GLY A 274 -22.73 3.62 22.20
CA GLY A 274 -21.81 2.79 23.00
C GLY A 274 -20.30 2.70 22.68
N GLY A 275 -19.75 3.50 21.78
CA GLY A 275 -18.33 3.47 21.44
C GLY A 275 -17.52 4.45 22.30
N ASP A 276 -16.42 3.98 22.89
CA ASP A 276 -15.48 4.79 23.68
C ASP A 276 -14.70 5.82 22.83
N ALA A 277 -14.95 5.87 21.51
CA ALA A 277 -14.26 6.75 20.59
C ALA A 277 -15.09 7.15 19.35
N GLU A 278 -14.81 8.34 18.84
CA GLU A 278 -15.32 8.94 17.61
C GLU A 278 -14.18 9.14 16.61
N THR A 279 -14.47 9.01 15.31
CA THR A 279 -13.53 9.38 14.24
C THR A 279 -13.86 10.78 13.73
N TRP A 280 -12.86 11.65 13.77
CA TRP A 280 -12.93 13.02 13.34
C TRP A 280 -12.01 13.24 12.13
N LEU A 281 -12.55 13.85 11.08
CA LEU A 281 -11.78 14.35 9.95
C LEU A 281 -11.39 15.81 10.22
N TYR A 282 -10.10 16.10 10.12
CA TYR A 282 -9.53 17.44 10.16
C TYR A 282 -9.03 17.79 8.77
N ILE A 283 -9.42 18.95 8.26
CA ILE A 283 -8.91 19.48 7.00
C ILE A 283 -8.00 20.66 7.31
N TYR A 284 -6.76 20.58 6.83
CA TYR A 284 -5.76 21.63 6.96
C TYR A 284 -5.51 22.29 5.62
N GLU A 285 -5.39 23.61 5.62
CA GLU A 285 -4.82 24.40 4.53
C GLU A 285 -3.32 24.60 4.82
N LEU A 286 -2.48 24.39 3.81
CA LEU A 286 -1.02 24.51 3.89
C LEU A 286 -0.59 25.80 3.19
N LEU A 287 -0.04 26.75 3.95
CA LEU A 287 0.39 28.07 3.46
C LEU A 287 1.79 28.37 3.99
N ASN A 288 2.79 28.52 3.11
CA ASN A 288 4.15 28.97 3.45
C ASN A 288 4.76 28.23 4.66
N ASN A 289 4.80 26.90 4.60
CA ASN A 289 5.30 26.01 5.67
C ASN A 289 4.53 26.08 6.99
N LYS A 290 3.31 26.62 6.98
CA LYS A 290 2.38 26.60 8.11
C LYS A 290 1.13 25.83 7.75
N ASP A 291 0.58 25.14 8.73
CA ASP A 291 -0.73 24.51 8.66
C ASP A 291 -1.80 25.40 9.33
N LYS A 292 -3.01 25.35 8.77
CA LYS A 292 -4.19 25.97 9.37
C LYS A 292 -5.35 24.99 9.29
N GLU A 293 -5.87 24.56 10.43
CA GLU A 293 -7.12 23.80 10.48
C GLU A 293 -8.26 24.67 9.96
N ILE A 294 -8.87 24.27 8.84
CA ILE A 294 -10.03 24.96 8.25
C ILE A 294 -11.34 24.25 8.57
N ASN A 295 -11.29 22.97 8.94
CA ASN A 295 -12.49 22.25 9.36
C ASN A 295 -12.23 21.05 10.26
N LYS A 296 -13.27 20.70 11.02
CA LYS A 296 -13.37 19.52 11.85
C LYS A 296 -14.75 18.89 11.67
N ILE A 297 -14.78 17.67 11.15
CA ILE A 297 -15.99 16.98 10.73
C ILE A 297 -16.07 15.65 11.49
N LEU A 298 -17.20 15.37 12.13
CA LEU A 298 -17.46 14.04 12.65
C LEU A 298 -17.75 13.12 11.45
N VAL A 299 -17.02 12.01 11.37
CA VAL A 299 -17.17 11.05 10.27
C VAL A 299 -17.39 9.64 10.79
N GLY A 300 -16.86 9.30 11.96
CA GLY A 300 -17.10 8.02 12.63
C GLY A 300 -17.82 8.26 13.94
N SER A 301 -19.09 7.88 13.98
CA SER A 301 -19.92 7.82 15.16
C SER A 301 -20.99 6.74 14.95
N CYS A 302 -22.01 6.80 15.78
CA CYS A 302 -23.11 5.86 15.83
C CYS A 302 -24.13 6.08 14.71
N ASN A 303 -24.18 7.32 14.20
CA ASN A 303 -25.05 7.74 13.09
C ASN A 303 -24.30 7.84 11.76
N GLU A 304 -22.96 7.78 11.81
CA GLU A 304 -22.05 7.97 10.67
C GLU A 304 -20.95 6.90 10.76
N ALA A 305 -21.01 5.85 9.96
CA ALA A 305 -20.02 4.78 10.00
C ALA A 305 -18.92 5.04 8.96
N PHE A 306 -17.96 5.89 9.30
CA PHE A 306 -16.66 5.92 8.61
C PHE A 306 -15.69 4.95 9.28
N SER A 307 -15.30 3.90 8.55
CA SER A 307 -14.33 2.93 9.04
C SER A 307 -12.90 3.34 8.67
N MET A 308 -12.04 3.60 9.65
CA MET A 308 -10.60 3.76 9.37
C MET A 308 -9.93 2.42 8.99
N LYS A 309 -10.54 1.27 9.30
CA LYS A 309 -9.97 -0.05 8.97
C LYS A 309 -9.92 -0.30 7.45
N SER A 310 -10.85 0.29 6.69
CA SER A 310 -10.86 0.17 5.22
C SER A 310 -9.80 1.00 4.55
N LEU A 311 -9.40 2.10 5.17
CA LEU A 311 -8.26 2.90 4.73
C LEU A 311 -6.92 2.18 4.89
N ASN A 312 -6.86 1.09 5.68
CA ASN A 312 -5.64 0.32 5.86
C ASN A 312 -5.64 -1.00 5.07
N ASN A 313 -6.82 -1.58 4.76
CA ASN A 313 -6.93 -2.96 4.26
C ASN A 313 -7.70 -3.11 2.94
N ASN A 314 -8.06 -2.03 2.27
CA ASN A 314 -8.56 -2.02 0.89
C ASN A 314 -9.69 -3.01 0.57
N ILE A 315 -10.68 -3.09 1.46
CA ILE A 315 -11.90 -3.86 1.24
C ILE A 315 -12.93 -2.91 0.61
N GLU A 316 -13.38 -3.21 -0.60
CA GLU A 316 -14.35 -2.42 -1.39
C GLU A 316 -15.71 -2.24 -0.69
N ASP A 317 -16.01 -3.04 0.33
CA ASP A 317 -17.27 -3.01 1.10
C ASP A 317 -17.35 -1.89 2.17
N TYR A 318 -16.40 -0.92 2.20
CA TYR A 318 -16.28 0.06 3.29
C TYR A 318 -15.97 1.50 2.82
N SER A 319 -15.85 2.43 3.79
CA SER A 319 -15.71 3.88 3.53
C SER A 319 -14.40 4.24 2.81
N SER A 320 -14.46 5.21 1.91
CA SER A 320 -13.30 5.76 1.20
C SER A 320 -13.39 7.28 1.08
N PHE A 321 -12.29 7.93 0.73
CA PHE A 321 -12.28 9.37 0.45
C PHE A 321 -11.37 9.69 -0.73
N LEU A 322 -11.60 10.83 -1.37
CA LEU A 322 -10.79 11.30 -2.48
C LEU A 322 -10.80 12.83 -2.56
N TRP A 323 -9.76 13.38 -3.15
CA TRP A 323 -9.68 14.79 -3.52
C TRP A 323 -9.90 14.93 -5.03
N ASN A 324 -10.56 15.99 -5.45
CA ASN A 324 -10.60 16.41 -6.84
C ASN A 324 -10.27 17.90 -6.94
N LYS A 325 -10.23 18.43 -8.18
CA LYS A 325 -9.86 19.82 -8.47
C LYS A 325 -10.65 20.90 -7.72
N SER A 326 -11.82 20.58 -7.12
CA SER A 326 -12.67 21.56 -6.44
C SER A 326 -13.29 21.09 -5.12
N ARG A 327 -13.11 19.84 -4.72
CA ARG A 327 -13.82 19.23 -3.59
C ARG A 327 -13.09 18.02 -3.01
N PHE A 328 -13.39 17.74 -1.76
CA PHE A 328 -13.07 16.52 -1.05
C PHE A 328 -14.34 15.66 -0.98
N VAL A 329 -14.27 14.37 -1.30
CA VAL A 329 -15.44 13.47 -1.29
C VAL A 329 -15.22 12.37 -0.28
N ILE A 330 -16.24 12.08 0.53
CA ILE A 330 -16.29 10.87 1.36
C ILE A 330 -17.36 9.95 0.79
N ASN A 331 -16.98 8.72 0.45
CA ASN A 331 -17.92 7.63 0.22
C ASN A 331 -18.14 6.92 1.55
N TRP A 332 -19.39 6.86 1.99
CA TRP A 332 -19.73 6.34 3.31
C TRP A 332 -19.96 4.84 3.22
N HIS A 333 -19.48 4.10 4.22
CA HIS A 333 -19.95 2.72 4.41
C HIS A 333 -21.43 2.75 4.84
N PHE A 334 -21.74 3.65 5.79
CA PHE A 334 -23.12 3.91 6.17
C PHE A 334 -23.26 5.33 6.71
N LYS A 335 -24.19 6.11 6.16
CA LYS A 335 -24.59 7.41 6.68
C LYS A 335 -26.06 7.64 6.37
N ARG A 336 -26.78 8.26 7.31
CA ARG A 336 -28.15 8.73 7.09
C ARG A 336 -28.24 10.23 7.30
N ASP A 337 -29.08 10.89 6.50
CA ASP A 337 -29.42 12.28 6.75
C ASP A 337 -30.37 12.43 7.96
N LYS A 338 -30.76 13.66 8.26
CA LYS A 338 -31.69 13.97 9.35
C LYS A 338 -33.09 13.37 9.16
N LYS A 339 -33.44 12.95 7.94
CA LYS A 339 -34.72 12.32 7.59
C LYS A 339 -34.61 10.80 7.52
N GLY A 340 -33.43 10.24 7.80
CA GLY A 340 -33.17 8.80 7.76
C GLY A 340 -32.87 8.26 6.35
N LYS A 341 -32.75 9.12 5.33
CA LYS A 341 -32.40 8.70 3.97
C LYS A 341 -30.91 8.35 3.90
N GLN A 342 -30.58 7.23 3.28
CA GLN A 342 -29.20 6.78 3.11
C GLN A 342 -28.42 7.73 2.20
N VAL A 343 -27.30 8.22 2.70
CA VAL A 343 -26.35 9.06 1.97
C VAL A 343 -25.27 8.13 1.44
N ASN A 344 -25.05 8.15 0.13
CA ASN A 344 -24.02 7.33 -0.53
C ASN A 344 -22.65 8.01 -0.37
N HIS A 345 -22.55 9.26 -0.81
CA HIS A 345 -21.34 10.06 -0.64
C HIS A 345 -21.66 11.50 -0.25
N THR A 346 -20.68 12.18 0.34
CA THR A 346 -20.74 13.62 0.64
C THR A 346 -19.64 14.34 -0.10
N ASN A 347 -20.02 15.34 -0.87
CA ASN A 347 -19.11 16.30 -1.47
C ASN A 347 -18.85 17.44 -0.49
N TYR A 348 -17.59 17.73 -0.23
CA TYR A 348 -17.14 18.87 0.56
C TYR A 348 -16.40 19.85 -0.34
N PHE A 349 -17.04 20.96 -0.69
CA PHE A 349 -16.45 21.98 -1.53
C PHE A 349 -15.66 22.97 -0.67
N ILE A 350 -14.43 23.24 -1.04
CA ILE A 350 -13.57 24.22 -0.38
C ILE A 350 -13.53 25.46 -1.27
N ARG A 351 -14.06 26.58 -0.78
CA ARG A 351 -14.00 27.86 -1.49
C ARG A 351 -13.54 28.95 -0.53
N LYS A 352 -12.39 29.56 -0.81
CA LYS A 352 -11.79 30.63 0.03
C LYS A 352 -11.66 30.22 1.51
N GLY A 353 -11.30 28.96 1.78
CA GLY A 353 -11.18 28.42 3.13
C GLY A 353 -12.50 28.10 3.85
N LEU A 354 -13.65 28.29 3.19
CA LEU A 354 -14.95 27.85 3.69
C LEU A 354 -15.30 26.49 3.09
N LEU A 355 -15.71 25.57 3.95
CA LEU A 355 -16.18 24.25 3.56
C LEU A 355 -17.71 24.25 3.48
N THR A 356 -18.26 23.97 2.31
CA THR A 356 -19.68 23.64 2.15
C THR A 356 -19.83 22.16 1.86
N LYS A 357 -20.97 21.58 2.23
CA LYS A 357 -21.23 20.15 2.01
C LYS A 357 -22.51 19.90 1.24
N GLU A 358 -22.50 18.87 0.44
CA GLU A 358 -23.63 18.35 -0.32
C GLU A 358 -23.68 16.83 -0.14
N ASP A 359 -24.76 16.33 0.46
CA ASP A 359 -25.00 14.91 0.60
C ASP A 359 -25.69 14.40 -0.67
N ILE A 360 -25.12 13.37 -1.28
CA ILE A 360 -25.67 12.71 -2.47
C ILE A 360 -26.31 11.40 -2.04
N PHE A 361 -27.55 11.24 -2.46
CA PHE A 361 -28.37 10.08 -2.16
C PHE A 361 -28.45 9.20 -3.41
N GLU A 362 -28.62 7.89 -3.26
CA GLU A 362 -28.95 7.05 -4.42
C GLU A 362 -30.19 7.61 -5.14
N GLY A 363 -30.07 7.74 -6.46
CA GLY A 363 -31.24 7.82 -7.34
C GLY A 363 -31.95 6.48 -7.32
N ASN A 364 -33.27 6.48 -7.43
CA ASN A 364 -34.08 5.27 -7.58
C ASN A 364 -33.63 4.50 -8.85
N GLY A 365 -32.63 3.63 -8.72
CA GLY A 365 -32.31 2.58 -9.67
C GLY A 365 -33.06 1.34 -9.25
N MET A 366 -33.94 0.85 -10.12
CA MET A 366 -34.70 -0.39 -9.93
C MET A 366 -33.77 -1.55 -9.57
N LYS A 367 -34.27 -2.40 -8.65
CA LYS A 367 -33.73 -3.70 -8.27
C LYS A 367 -33.41 -4.59 -9.47
#